data_AF-F0P2T3-F1
#
_entry.id   AF-F0P2T3-F1
#
_cell.length_a   1.000
_cell.length_b   1.000
_cell.length_c   1.000
_cell.angle_alpha   90.00
_cell.angle_beta   90.00
_cell.angle_gamma   90.00
#
_symmetry.space_group_name_H-M   'P 1'
#
loop_
_entity.id
_entity.type
_entity.pdbx_description
1 polymer ?
#
loop_
_entity_poly.entity_id
_entity_poly.type
_entity_poly.pdbx_seq_one_letter_code
_entity_poly.pdbx_strand_id
1 'polypeptide(L)'
;MTNLLLVILAVLLFIVLEPISFVYVVFWKRSFKWSRVTGYWRNLAVSIDRFGNYEFRSLFNAWLIKSDGYQFGNFNETISSALGKNQLKGTLSNSGRILVSILNFIDKNHCEKSINWEV
;
A
#
# COMPACT_ATOMS: atom_id res chain seq x y z
N MET A 1 -27.88 5.68 2.94
CA MET A 1 -27.39 6.93 3.57
C MET A 1 -26.52 6.65 4.80
N THR A 2 -26.92 5.74 5.71
CA THR A 2 -26.13 5.38 6.90
C THR A 2 -24.68 4.96 6.59
N ASN A 3 -24.46 4.08 5.62
CA ASN A 3 -23.09 3.64 5.26
C ASN A 3 -22.21 4.78 4.73
N LEU A 4 -22.79 5.72 3.99
CA LEU A 4 -22.06 6.89 3.50
C LEU A 4 -21.61 7.78 4.66
N LEU A 5 -22.50 8.01 5.64
CA LEU A 5 -22.15 8.76 6.86
C LEU A 5 -21.06 8.06 7.66
N LEU A 6 -21.11 6.73 7.78
CA LEU A 6 -20.07 5.96 8.45
C LEU A 6 -18.70 6.09 7.76
N VAL A 7 -18.66 6.07 6.42
CA VAL A 7 -17.40 6.28 5.68
C VAL A 7 -16.88 7.70 5.87
N ILE A 8 -17.74 8.71 5.78
CA ILE A 8 -17.36 10.11 6.02
C ILE A 8 -16.78 10.25 7.44
N LEU A 9 -17.46 9.70 8.44
CA LEU A 9 -16.99 9.73 9.82
C LEU A 9 -15.65 8.99 9.98
N ALA A 10 -15.48 7.82 9.37
CA ALA A 10 -14.24 7.06 9.43
C ALA A 10 -13.06 7.84 8.82
N VAL A 11 -13.27 8.49 7.67
CA VAL A 11 -12.25 9.34 7.04
C VAL A 11 -11.90 10.55 7.90
N LEU A 12 -12.92 11.23 8.47
CA LEU A 12 -12.70 12.36 9.37
C LEU A 12 -11.92 11.94 10.63
N LEU A 13 -12.29 10.81 11.23
CA LEU A 13 -11.59 10.25 12.37
C LEU A 13 -10.13 9.93 12.02
N PHE A 14 -9.87 9.32 10.86
CA PHE A 14 -8.50 9.04 10.42
C PHE A 14 -7.67 10.33 10.26
N ILE A 15 -8.20 11.35 9.58
CA ILE A 15 -7.50 12.63 9.35
C ILE A 15 -7.16 13.33 10.68
N VAL A 16 -8.04 13.26 11.67
CA VAL A 16 -7.83 13.91 12.98
C VAL A 16 -6.94 13.08 13.90
N LEU A 17 -7.14 11.77 13.97
CA LEU A 17 -6.44 10.90 14.91
C LEU A 17 -5.02 10.57 14.46
N GLU A 18 -4.74 10.53 13.16
CA GLU A 18 -3.42 10.17 12.65
C GLU A 18 -2.31 11.15 13.07
N PRO A 19 -2.47 12.49 12.96
CA PRO A 19 -1.51 13.45 13.51
C PRO A 19 -1.36 13.36 15.04
N ILE A 20 -2.47 13.14 15.77
CA ILE A 20 -2.46 13.01 17.23
C ILE A 20 -1.66 11.76 17.64
N SER A 21 -1.90 10.63 16.96
CA SER A 21 -1.18 9.37 17.13
C SER A 21 0.31 9.54 16.87
N PHE A 22 0.68 10.21 15.77
CA PHE A 22 2.06 10.52 15.45
C PHE A 22 2.75 11.30 16.59
N VAL A 23 2.14 12.40 17.05
CA VAL A 23 2.70 13.20 18.15
C VAL A 23 2.89 12.36 19.42
N TYR A 24 1.87 11.58 19.79
CA TYR A 24 1.92 10.72 20.96
C TYR A 24 3.03 9.66 20.89
N VAL A 25 3.14 8.96 19.77
CA VAL A 25 4.15 7.90 19.57
C VAL A 25 5.56 8.49 19.57
N VAL A 26 5.76 9.63 18.90
CA VAL A 26 7.09 10.22 18.72
C VAL A 26 7.59 10.91 19.99
N PHE A 27 6.75 11.74 20.61
CA PHE A 27 7.17 12.64 21.68
C PHE A 27 6.79 12.18 23.09
N TRP A 28 5.67 11.46 23.25
CA TRP A 28 5.12 11.19 24.59
C TRP A 28 5.49 9.81 25.14
N LYS A 29 5.69 8.81 24.26
CA LYS A 29 5.84 7.42 24.70
C LYS A 29 7.14 7.15 25.48
N ARG A 30 8.26 7.85 25.15
CA ARG A 30 9.62 7.80 25.77
C ARG A 30 10.50 8.91 25.17
N SER A 31 11.78 8.99 25.56
CA SER A 31 12.79 9.79 24.86
C SER A 31 12.76 9.60 23.34
N PHE A 32 12.95 10.70 22.61
CA PHE A 32 12.88 10.77 21.16
C PHE A 32 13.93 9.86 20.51
N LYS A 33 13.53 9.11 19.47
CA LYS A 33 14.41 8.25 18.66
C LYS A 33 14.00 8.29 17.20
N TRP A 34 14.94 8.61 16.31
CA TRP A 34 14.72 8.64 14.85
C TRP A 34 14.19 7.31 14.28
N SER A 35 14.65 6.17 14.79
CA SER A 35 14.18 4.85 14.38
C SER A 35 12.70 4.60 14.66
N ARG A 36 12.11 5.31 15.63
CA ARG A 36 10.67 5.23 15.93
C ARG A 36 9.85 5.97 14.88
N VAL A 37 10.32 7.15 14.46
CA VAL A 37 9.68 7.97 13.43
C VAL A 37 9.66 7.19 12.11
N THR A 38 10.80 6.61 11.71
CA THR A 38 10.89 5.82 10.48
C THR A 38 10.03 4.55 10.53
N GLY A 39 9.99 3.87 11.68
CA GLY A 39 9.13 2.71 11.89
C GLY A 39 7.63 3.05 11.80
N TYR A 40 7.22 4.20 12.34
CA TYR A 40 5.85 4.69 12.24
C TYR A 40 5.43 4.91 10.79
N TRP A 41 6.23 5.68 10.03
CA TRP A 41 5.95 5.96 8.63
C TRP A 41 5.95 4.71 7.76
N ARG A 42 6.87 3.77 8.02
CA ARG A 42 6.89 2.48 7.34
C ARG A 42 5.59 1.71 7.57
N ASN A 43 5.11 1.63 8.81
CA ASN A 43 3.88 0.91 9.13
C ASN A 43 2.65 1.57 8.49
N LEU A 44 2.58 2.90 8.51
CA LEU A 44 1.52 3.63 7.83
C LEU A 44 1.53 3.37 6.31
N ALA A 45 2.70 3.47 5.68
CA ALA A 45 2.86 3.21 4.25
C ALA A 45 2.42 1.78 3.87
N VAL A 46 2.87 0.76 4.61
CA VAL A 46 2.46 -0.64 4.38
C VAL A 46 0.96 -0.83 4.57
N SER A 47 0.35 -0.17 5.56
CA SER A 47 -1.08 -0.28 5.83
C SER A 47 -1.93 0.33 4.70
N ILE A 48 -1.55 1.52 4.23
CA ILE A 48 -2.20 2.19 3.09
C ILE A 48 -2.02 1.37 1.82
N ASP A 49 -0.83 0.84 1.59
CA ASP A 49 -0.50 0.04 0.40
C ASP A 49 -1.35 -1.25 0.35
N ARG A 50 -1.43 -1.99 1.46
CA ARG A 50 -2.29 -3.18 1.59
C ARG A 50 -3.77 -2.86 1.42
N PHE A 51 -4.24 -1.81 2.08
CA PHE A 51 -5.62 -1.35 1.91
C PHE A 51 -5.92 -1.00 0.45
N GLY A 52 -5.02 -0.28 -0.22
CA GLY A 52 -5.16 0.08 -1.62
C GLY A 52 -5.18 -1.13 -2.56
N ASN A 53 -4.33 -2.12 -2.32
CA ASN A 53 -4.36 -3.40 -3.05
C ASN A 53 -5.73 -4.08 -2.94
N TYR A 54 -6.31 -4.10 -1.75
CA TYR A 54 -7.61 -4.70 -1.50
C TYR A 54 -8.75 -3.87 -2.10
N GLU A 55 -8.85 -2.60 -1.74
CA GLU A 55 -9.98 -1.72 -2.06
C GLU A 55 -10.09 -1.49 -3.57
N PHE A 56 -8.97 -1.23 -4.24
CA PHE A 56 -8.95 -0.90 -5.67
C PHE A 56 -8.69 -2.10 -6.58
N ARG A 57 -8.81 -3.33 -6.05
CA ARG A 57 -8.52 -4.58 -6.77
C ARG A 57 -9.20 -4.67 -8.14
N SER A 58 -10.46 -4.27 -8.26
CA SER A 58 -11.19 -4.34 -9.53
C SER A 58 -10.58 -3.43 -10.59
N LEU A 59 -10.16 -2.22 -10.20
CA LEU A 59 -9.48 -1.28 -11.09
C LEU A 59 -8.09 -1.79 -11.46
N PHE A 60 -7.33 -2.27 -10.47
CA PHE A 60 -5.97 -2.76 -10.70
C PHE A 60 -5.94 -4.02 -11.56
N ASN A 61 -6.86 -4.97 -11.34
CA ASN A 61 -7.00 -6.16 -12.17
C ASN A 61 -7.40 -5.83 -13.61
N ALA A 62 -8.22 -4.78 -13.80
CA ALA A 62 -8.62 -4.34 -15.13
C ALA A 62 -7.52 -3.58 -15.88
N TRP A 63 -6.74 -2.75 -15.18
CA TRP A 63 -5.86 -1.78 -15.83
C TRP A 63 -4.37 -2.11 -15.77
N LEU A 64 -3.90 -2.81 -14.73
CA LEU A 64 -2.47 -2.99 -14.47
C LEU A 64 -1.93 -4.34 -14.94
N ILE A 65 -2.81 -5.31 -15.20
CA ILE A 65 -2.43 -6.68 -15.60
C ILE A 65 -3.24 -7.15 -16.80
N LYS A 66 -2.73 -8.20 -17.45
CA LYS A 66 -3.45 -8.97 -18.47
C LYS A 66 -4.45 -9.92 -17.79
N SER A 67 -5.38 -10.46 -18.56
CA SER A 67 -6.44 -11.35 -18.07
C SER A 67 -5.91 -12.65 -17.42
N ASP A 68 -4.71 -13.10 -17.80
CA ASP A 68 -4.02 -14.26 -17.24
C ASP A 68 -3.06 -13.91 -16.08
N GLY A 69 -3.09 -12.66 -15.60
CA GLY A 69 -2.21 -12.16 -14.54
C GLY A 69 -2.59 -12.61 -13.13
N TYR A 70 -1.61 -12.49 -12.22
CA TYR A 70 -1.83 -12.66 -10.78
C TYR A 70 -2.70 -11.51 -10.25
N GLN A 71 -3.81 -11.85 -9.59
CA GLN A 71 -4.84 -10.88 -9.22
C GLN A 71 -4.43 -10.05 -7.98
N PHE A 72 -4.71 -8.76 -8.03
CA PHE A 72 -4.79 -7.87 -6.87
C PHE A 72 -6.00 -8.22 -6.01
N GLY A 73 -5.96 -7.84 -4.74
CA GLY A 73 -7.10 -7.96 -3.84
C GLY A 73 -6.89 -8.77 -2.57
N ASN A 74 -5.67 -9.23 -2.28
CA ASN A 74 -5.37 -9.83 -0.99
C ASN A 74 -5.08 -8.72 0.05
N PHE A 75 -5.87 -8.67 1.12
CA PHE A 75 -5.76 -7.63 2.16
C PHE A 75 -4.42 -7.64 2.91
N ASN A 76 -3.71 -8.77 2.93
CA ASN A 76 -2.41 -8.89 3.58
C ASN A 76 -1.24 -8.57 2.62
N GLU A 77 -1.53 -8.35 1.34
CA GLU A 77 -0.54 -8.12 0.28
C GLU A 77 -0.48 -6.64 -0.14
N THR A 78 0.74 -6.14 -0.38
CA THR A 78 0.97 -4.79 -0.91
C THR A 78 0.77 -4.74 -2.43
N ILE A 79 0.47 -3.55 -2.97
CA ILE A 79 0.39 -3.31 -4.42
C ILE A 79 1.71 -3.67 -5.09
N SER A 80 2.84 -3.31 -4.47
CA SER A 80 4.19 -3.59 -4.99
C SER A 80 4.50 -5.09 -5.07
N SER A 81 4.01 -5.90 -4.12
CA SER A 81 4.15 -7.38 -4.16
C SER A 81 3.38 -7.97 -5.35
N ALA A 82 2.10 -7.59 -5.50
CA ALA A 82 1.26 -8.08 -6.59
C ALA A 82 1.80 -7.65 -7.97
N LEU A 83 2.29 -6.41 -8.09
CA LEU A 83 2.98 -5.93 -9.28
C LEU A 83 4.27 -6.73 -9.56
N GLY A 84 5.08 -6.99 -8.54
CA GLY A 84 6.32 -7.78 -8.66
C GLY A 84 6.06 -9.20 -9.16
N LYS A 85 5.03 -9.89 -8.61
CA LYS A 85 4.61 -11.21 -9.09
C LYS A 85 4.21 -11.18 -10.57
N ASN A 86 3.49 -10.15 -11.00
CA ASN A 86 3.11 -9.99 -12.41
C ASN A 86 4.29 -9.58 -13.30
N GLN A 87 5.27 -8.82 -12.76
CA GLN A 87 6.50 -8.49 -13.45
C GLN A 87 7.29 -9.77 -13.78
N LEU A 88 7.46 -10.66 -12.80
CA LEU A 88 8.13 -11.96 -12.99
C LEU A 88 7.40 -12.85 -14.00
N LYS A 89 6.06 -12.82 -14.00
CA LYS A 89 5.23 -13.61 -14.92
C LYS A 89 5.10 -13.01 -16.32
N GLY A 90 5.54 -11.77 -16.55
CA GLY A 90 5.35 -11.08 -17.83
C GLY A 90 3.89 -10.71 -18.14
N THR A 91 3.05 -10.63 -17.09
CA THR A 91 1.60 -10.42 -17.19
C THR A 91 1.16 -8.98 -16.89
N LEU A 92 2.10 -8.03 -16.77
CA LEU A 92 1.78 -6.61 -16.65
C LEU A 92 1.21 -6.04 -17.95
N SER A 93 0.22 -5.16 -17.81
CA SER A 93 -0.21 -4.26 -18.89
C SER A 93 0.83 -3.15 -19.12
N ASN A 94 0.60 -2.27 -20.09
CA ASN A 94 1.45 -1.09 -20.30
C ASN A 94 1.39 -0.15 -19.08
N SER A 95 0.18 0.11 -18.56
CA SER A 95 0.00 0.92 -17.35
C SER A 95 0.66 0.28 -16.12
N GLY A 96 0.57 -1.04 -15.99
CA GLY A 96 1.27 -1.78 -14.93
C GLY A 96 2.79 -1.63 -15.00
N ARG A 97 3.37 -1.71 -16.21
CA ARG A 97 4.81 -1.48 -16.41
C ARG A 97 5.24 -0.06 -16.06
N ILE A 98 4.43 0.96 -16.41
CA ILE A 98 4.70 2.35 -16.05
C ILE A 98 4.73 2.50 -14.53
N LEU A 99 3.73 1.97 -13.83
CA LEU A 99 3.68 2.04 -12.37
C LEU A 99 4.88 1.31 -11.71
N VAL A 100 5.25 0.13 -12.21
CA VAL A 100 6.46 -0.59 -11.76
C VAL A 100 7.72 0.25 -11.96
N SER A 101 7.86 0.93 -13.11
CA SER A 101 9.00 1.81 -13.37
C SER A 101 9.07 2.99 -12.40
N ILE A 102 7.93 3.60 -12.06
CA ILE A 102 7.87 4.67 -11.05
C ILE A 102 8.35 4.16 -9.69
N LEU A 103 7.85 3.01 -9.25
CA LEU A 103 8.24 2.41 -7.97
C LEU A 103 9.73 2.04 -7.94
N ASN A 104 10.24 1.46 -9.04
CA ASN A 104 11.65 1.09 -9.16
C ASN A 104 12.59 2.29 -9.29
N PHE A 105 12.08 3.45 -9.73
CA PHE A 105 12.83 4.71 -9.73
C PHE A 105 12.97 5.27 -8.31
N ILE A 106 11.90 5.23 -7.52
CA ILE A 106 11.91 5.71 -6.13
C ILE A 106 12.79 4.80 -5.24
N ASP A 107 12.64 3.48 -5.40
CA ASP A 107 13.45 2.49 -4.70
C ASP A 107 13.91 1.41 -5.69
N LYS A 108 15.22 1.30 -5.94
CA LYS A 108 15.75 0.41 -6.98
C LYS A 108 15.26 -1.03 -6.80
N ASN A 109 14.61 -1.59 -7.84
CA ASN A 109 14.00 -2.93 -7.82
C ASN A 109 12.94 -3.11 -6.71
N HIS A 110 12.21 -2.05 -6.36
CA HIS A 110 11.20 -2.05 -5.31
C HIS A 110 10.21 -3.20 -5.41
N CYS A 111 9.61 -3.41 -6.60
CA CYS A 111 8.55 -4.41 -6.77
C CYS A 111 9.08 -5.83 -6.58
N GLU A 112 10.26 -6.13 -7.11
CA GLU A 112 10.93 -7.43 -6.95
C GLU A 112 11.25 -7.70 -5.48
N LYS A 113 11.83 -6.72 -4.76
CA LYS A 113 12.11 -6.84 -3.32
C LYS A 113 10.87 -6.96 -2.45
N SER A 114 9.72 -6.51 -2.94
CA SER A 114 8.46 -6.48 -2.19
C SER A 114 7.65 -7.76 -2.33
N ILE A 115 8.04 -8.68 -3.21
CA ILE A 115 7.31 -9.93 -3.44
C ILE A 115 7.24 -10.73 -2.14
N ASN A 116 6.03 -11.02 -1.71
CA ASN A 116 5.75 -11.97 -0.64
C ASN A 116 4.89 -13.11 -1.18
N TRP A 117 5.38 -14.35 -1.12
CA TRP A 117 4.62 -15.54 -1.57
C TRP A 117 3.76 -16.17 -0.48
N GLU A 118 3.91 -15.73 0.78
CA GLU A 118 3.20 -16.26 1.94
C GLU A 118 1.90 -15.49 2.27
N VAL A 119 1.56 -14.47 1.47
CA VAL A 119 0.31 -13.70 1.60
C VAL A 119 -0.81 -14.31 0.79
#